data_AF-A0A0G0G3F1-F1
#
_entry.id   AF-A0A0G0G3F1-F1
#
_cell.length_a   1.000
_cell.length_b   1.000
_cell.length_c   1.000
_cell.angle_alpha   90.00
_cell.angle_beta   90.00
_cell.angle_gamma   90.00
#
_symmetry.space_group_name_H-M   'P 1'
#
loop_
_entity.id
_entity.type
_entity.pdbx_description
1 polymer ?
#
loop_
_entity_poly.entity_id
_entity_poly.type
_entity_poly.pdbx_seq_one_letter_code
_entity_poly.pdbx_strand_id
1 'polypeptide(L)'
;MKKILSSLTILSLTLALAIGFSRAFFSDTETSKDNKLTAGKIDLLVDNTSYYNGVKNEGTTFTPSDLPEKYFFNFTDLKPDDYGEDTISLHVDDNDAWACMKITKTADDDNTCTEPEKIDDPSCLEPDNDTDDGELGDNLLFVFWADDGDNVLEVGEDPTWRKGSASSLFDGTVWPLADSSFNVWGEASGSAMLAEKTYYIGKAWCFGTRLAPNPRPVAEYPLGPAGDNNGNNIAGEPEDGGFFCDGETLNNVTQTDIFLADVEFWAEQRRHNDNFRCDGTTPSGTPTNTPTPTPSLVACQQADVILVLDRSGSIDGTELATLKTAAKTFIDDLGLSASGIHAGFSSFATTASLNQHLTDNGTTVKNAIDLLPSSGFTNLKEGIDLAIGEHANPGDNHDREDVGSPDKMIIITDGHPNRPLPESTADDVAKASADAARSAGAEVYVVGIGSDVNASYLQTVANDAGHYYPVSGYGGLQTVLQNLDLCD
;
A
#
# COMPACT_ATOMS: atom_id res chain seq x y z
N MET A 1 75.61 -17.50 21.69
CA MET A 1 76.07 -16.10 21.51
C MET A 1 74.83 -15.32 21.08
N LYS A 2 73.94 -14.86 21.97
CA LYS A 2 73.98 -13.62 22.76
C LYS A 2 74.65 -12.44 22.05
N LYS A 3 73.85 -11.35 21.92
CA LYS A 3 74.19 -9.93 21.78
C LYS A 3 74.24 -9.41 20.32
N ILE A 4 73.69 -8.25 19.95
CA ILE A 4 73.17 -7.09 20.70
C ILE A 4 72.40 -6.17 19.71
N LEU A 5 71.37 -5.49 20.24
CA LEU A 5 70.79 -4.16 19.96
C LEU A 5 71.11 -3.46 18.61
N SER A 6 70.20 -2.70 17.99
CA SER A 6 69.54 -1.47 18.48
C SER A 6 68.80 -0.89 17.24
N SER A 7 67.77 -0.04 17.22
CA SER A 7 67.05 0.78 18.20
C SER A 7 66.34 1.86 17.36
N LEU A 8 65.06 2.15 17.66
CA LEU A 8 64.33 3.42 17.39
C LEU A 8 64.11 3.81 15.89
N THR A 9 62.99 4.37 15.41
CA THR A 9 61.89 5.11 16.04
C THR A 9 60.67 5.16 15.09
N ILE A 10 59.53 5.42 15.71
CA ILE A 10 58.14 5.52 15.24
C ILE A 10 57.92 6.44 14.02
N LEU A 11 57.14 5.98 13.04
CA LEU A 11 56.08 6.80 12.44
C LEU A 11 54.93 5.90 11.95
N SER A 12 53.77 6.16 12.53
CA SER A 12 52.45 5.67 12.16
C SER A 12 52.17 5.85 10.67
N LEU A 13 51.86 4.76 9.97
CA LEU A 13 50.97 4.82 8.81
C LEU A 13 50.25 3.47 8.70
N THR A 14 48.95 3.53 8.92
CA THR A 14 47.96 2.49 8.72
C THR A 14 48.09 1.91 7.31
N LEU A 15 48.66 0.71 7.21
CA LEU A 15 48.63 -0.08 5.99
C LEU A 15 47.67 -1.25 6.21
N ALA A 16 46.37 -0.96 6.11
CA ALA A 16 45.38 -1.99 5.83
C ALA A 16 45.47 -2.28 4.33
N LEU A 17 46.10 -3.40 3.97
CA LEU A 17 45.93 -4.02 2.67
C LEU A 17 44.44 -4.33 2.51
N ALA A 18 43.75 -3.51 1.72
CA ALA A 18 42.41 -3.78 1.23
C ALA A 18 42.51 -4.90 0.18
N ILE A 19 42.46 -6.14 0.64
CA ILE A 19 42.00 -7.25 -0.18
C ILE A 19 40.48 -7.28 0.04
N GLY A 20 39.77 -6.79 -0.98
CA GLY A 20 38.32 -6.76 -1.02
C GLY A 20 37.75 -8.17 -0.97
N PHE A 21 37.27 -8.53 0.21
CA PHE A 21 36.10 -9.39 0.34
C PHE A 21 35.03 -8.52 0.98
N SER A 22 33.88 -8.45 0.35
CA SER A 22 32.66 -7.87 0.88
C SER A 22 32.45 -8.38 2.31
N ARG A 23 32.63 -7.48 3.28
CA ARG A 23 32.06 -7.65 4.61
C ARG A 23 30.74 -6.89 4.60
N ALA A 24 29.68 -7.61 4.28
CA ALA A 24 28.37 -7.28 4.81
C ALA A 24 28.46 -7.38 6.34
N PHE A 25 28.05 -6.32 7.03
CA PHE A 25 27.69 -6.43 8.43
C PHE A 25 26.28 -7.05 8.46
N PHE A 26 26.24 -8.38 8.41
CA PHE A 26 25.06 -9.15 8.81
C PHE A 26 24.99 -9.15 10.34
N SER A 27 23.86 -8.76 10.90
CA SER A 27 23.38 -9.34 12.16
C SER A 27 22.32 -10.37 11.74
N ASP A 28 22.65 -11.64 11.53
CA ASP A 28 23.58 -12.52 12.22
C ASP A 28 24.50 -13.31 11.25
N THR A 29 25.46 -14.04 11.82
CA THR A 29 26.35 -14.94 11.10
C THR A 29 26.02 -16.37 11.52
N GLU A 30 25.51 -17.18 10.59
CA GLU A 30 25.55 -18.63 10.72
C GLU A 30 26.58 -19.21 9.75
N THR A 31 27.55 -19.94 10.32
CA THR A 31 28.63 -20.60 9.58
C THR A 31 28.17 -22.01 9.23
N SER A 32 28.18 -22.36 7.94
CA SER A 32 28.00 -23.74 7.51
C SER A 32 29.14 -24.64 8.04
N LYS A 33 28.81 -25.43 9.07
CA LYS A 33 29.37 -26.76 9.28
C LYS A 33 28.21 -27.75 9.11
N ASP A 34 28.40 -28.74 8.25
CA ASP A 34 27.52 -29.90 8.08
C ASP A 34 26.24 -29.76 7.20
N ASN A 35 26.24 -28.88 6.19
CA ASN A 35 25.37 -29.00 4.98
C ASN A 35 23.88 -29.34 5.25
N LYS A 36 23.10 -28.42 5.84
CA LYS A 36 21.63 -28.44 5.76
C LYS A 36 21.05 -27.02 5.89
N LEU A 37 20.31 -26.57 4.86
CA LEU A 37 19.62 -25.27 4.77
C LEU A 37 18.12 -25.42 5.10
N THR A 38 17.49 -24.37 5.65
CA THR A 38 16.22 -23.70 5.22
C THR A 38 15.80 -22.67 6.28
N ALA A 39 15.61 -21.39 5.91
CA ALA A 39 14.86 -20.37 6.67
C ALA A 39 13.83 -19.75 5.71
N GLY A 40 12.55 -19.73 6.07
CA GLY A 40 11.45 -19.26 5.22
C GLY A 40 11.07 -17.81 5.49
N LYS A 41 10.62 -17.12 4.44
CA LYS A 41 9.94 -15.81 4.47
C LYS A 41 8.65 -15.95 5.30
N ILE A 42 8.14 -14.88 5.91
CA ILE A 42 6.73 -14.82 6.30
C ILE A 42 6.11 -13.72 5.48
N ASP A 43 5.09 -14.11 4.73
CA ASP A 43 4.24 -13.24 3.93
C ASP A 43 2.86 -13.30 4.58
N LEU A 44 2.33 -12.15 5.04
CA LEU A 44 0.97 -12.06 5.54
C LEU A 44 0.15 -11.31 4.50
N LEU A 45 -0.68 -12.03 3.77
CA LEU A 45 -1.66 -11.42 2.88
C LEU A 45 -3.00 -11.34 3.58
N VAL A 46 -3.73 -10.25 3.33
CA VAL A 46 -5.06 -10.03 3.85
C VAL A 46 -6.03 -9.79 2.70
N ASP A 47 -7.21 -10.40 2.78
CA ASP A 47 -8.31 -10.13 1.86
C ASP A 47 -9.59 -9.81 2.62
N ASN A 48 -10.58 -9.32 1.89
CA ASN A 48 -11.87 -8.98 2.46
C ASN A 48 -12.99 -9.31 1.49
N THR A 49 -14.06 -9.91 1.98
CA THR A 49 -15.34 -10.00 1.27
C THR A 49 -16.40 -9.31 2.10
N SER A 50 -17.02 -8.25 1.56
CA SER A 50 -17.94 -7.40 2.30
C SER A 50 -19.33 -7.34 1.68
N TYR A 51 -20.32 -7.08 2.54
CA TYR A 51 -21.73 -6.93 2.23
C TYR A 51 -22.24 -5.65 2.88
N TYR A 52 -23.03 -4.88 2.14
CA TYR A 52 -23.69 -3.66 2.58
C TYR A 52 -25.19 -3.82 2.37
N ASN A 53 -25.97 -3.72 3.44
CA ASN A 53 -27.42 -3.99 3.44
C ASN A 53 -27.76 -5.30 2.70
N GLY A 54 -27.02 -6.36 3.00
CA GLY A 54 -27.22 -7.70 2.41
C GLY A 54 -26.66 -7.90 1.00
N VAL A 55 -26.13 -6.86 0.37
CA VAL A 55 -25.63 -6.92 -1.00
C VAL A 55 -24.11 -6.84 -0.99
N LYS A 56 -23.46 -7.74 -1.73
CA LYS A 56 -21.99 -7.75 -1.86
C LYS A 56 -21.48 -6.36 -2.29
N ASN A 57 -20.54 -5.81 -1.54
CA ASN A 57 -19.96 -4.50 -1.77
C ASN A 57 -18.57 -4.62 -2.42
N GLU A 58 -18.51 -4.45 -3.74
CA GLU A 58 -17.24 -4.53 -4.48
C GLU A 58 -16.25 -3.40 -4.12
N GLY A 59 -16.71 -2.29 -3.51
CA GLY A 59 -15.84 -1.17 -3.12
C GLY A 59 -14.96 -1.46 -1.90
N THR A 60 -15.34 -2.45 -1.09
CA THR A 60 -14.58 -2.90 0.09
C THR A 60 -14.24 -4.39 0.03
N THR A 61 -14.61 -5.09 -1.06
CA THR A 61 -14.19 -6.47 -1.34
C THR A 61 -12.91 -6.46 -2.17
N PHE A 62 -11.90 -7.22 -1.75
CA PHE A 62 -10.63 -7.34 -2.47
C PHE A 62 -9.98 -8.71 -2.24
N THR A 63 -9.12 -9.12 -3.18
CA THR A 63 -8.33 -10.35 -3.12
C THR A 63 -7.08 -10.16 -2.25
N PRO A 64 -6.41 -11.26 -1.82
CA PRO A 64 -5.22 -11.21 -0.95
C PRO A 64 -4.17 -10.17 -1.40
N SER A 65 -3.76 -9.32 -0.46
CA SER A 65 -2.86 -8.19 -0.69
C SER A 65 -2.17 -7.75 0.62
N ASP A 66 -1.05 -7.02 0.51
CA ASP A 66 -0.32 -6.39 1.62
C ASP A 66 -1.00 -5.12 2.20
N LEU A 67 -2.25 -4.87 1.83
CA LEU A 67 -3.12 -3.78 2.31
C LEU A 67 -2.82 -2.30 1.94
N PRO A 68 -1.95 -1.92 0.97
CA PRO A 68 -1.95 -0.53 0.52
C PRO A 68 -3.26 -0.21 -0.23
N GLU A 69 -3.88 0.92 0.12
CA GLU A 69 -5.09 1.47 -0.55
C GLU A 69 -6.31 0.52 -0.53
N LYS A 70 -6.42 -0.31 0.51
CA LYS A 70 -7.59 -1.18 0.75
C LYS A 70 -8.46 -0.62 1.87
N TYR A 71 -9.76 -0.79 1.74
CA TYR A 71 -10.73 -0.31 2.72
C TYR A 71 -11.61 -1.46 3.18
N PHE A 72 -11.70 -1.62 4.49
CA PHE A 72 -12.66 -2.54 5.13
C PHE A 72 -14.00 -1.85 5.41
N PHE A 73 -14.06 -0.53 5.36
CA PHE A 73 -15.26 0.26 5.57
C PHE A 73 -15.08 1.58 4.83
N ASN A 74 -15.92 1.87 3.84
CA ASN A 74 -15.81 3.09 3.04
C ASN A 74 -17.18 3.48 2.49
N PHE A 75 -17.82 4.44 3.15
CA PHE A 75 -19.16 4.90 2.82
C PHE A 75 -19.22 6.41 2.89
N THR A 76 -19.82 7.03 1.88
CA THR A 76 -19.99 8.49 1.79
C THR A 76 -21.39 8.95 2.21
N ASP A 77 -22.32 8.01 2.39
CA ASP A 77 -23.74 8.26 2.67
C ASP A 77 -24.30 7.08 3.47
N LEU A 78 -24.17 7.19 4.80
CA LEU A 78 -24.75 6.25 5.76
C LEU A 78 -26.09 6.78 6.25
N LYS A 79 -27.07 5.89 6.31
CA LYS A 79 -28.43 6.15 6.79
C LYS A 79 -28.68 5.32 8.03
N PRO A 80 -29.45 5.84 9.00
CA PRO A 80 -29.90 5.00 10.11
C PRO A 80 -30.52 3.71 9.57
N ASP A 81 -30.20 2.58 10.22
CA ASP A 81 -30.53 1.20 9.82
C ASP A 81 -29.58 0.59 8.78
N ASP A 82 -28.62 1.33 8.26
CA ASP A 82 -27.59 0.74 7.41
C ASP A 82 -26.70 -0.21 8.23
N TYR A 83 -26.39 -1.36 7.65
CA TYR A 83 -25.53 -2.38 8.24
C TYR A 83 -24.63 -2.99 7.18
N GLY A 84 -23.62 -3.70 7.66
CA GLY A 84 -22.79 -4.49 6.78
C GLY A 84 -21.95 -5.51 7.52
N GLU A 85 -21.36 -6.37 6.71
CA GLU A 85 -20.69 -7.58 7.16
C GLU A 85 -19.47 -7.86 6.31
N ASP A 86 -18.41 -8.35 6.93
CA ASP A 86 -17.15 -8.59 6.26
C ASP A 86 -16.50 -9.88 6.76
N THR A 87 -16.08 -10.72 5.80
CA THR A 87 -15.11 -11.79 6.03
C THR A 87 -13.72 -11.26 5.74
N ILE A 88 -12.95 -10.99 6.78
CA ILE A 88 -11.53 -10.63 6.65
C ILE A 88 -10.72 -11.93 6.72
N SER A 89 -9.98 -12.25 5.66
CA SER A 89 -9.16 -13.47 5.61
C SER A 89 -7.68 -13.14 5.79
N LEU A 90 -7.00 -13.92 6.63
CA LEU A 90 -5.57 -13.83 6.87
C LEU A 90 -4.87 -15.07 6.30
N HIS A 91 -3.86 -14.84 5.46
CA HIS A 91 -3.09 -15.89 4.79
C HIS A 91 -1.63 -15.80 5.21
N VAL A 92 -1.12 -16.88 5.77
CA VAL A 92 0.28 -17.03 6.11
C VAL A 92 0.81 -18.25 5.38
N ASP A 93 1.62 -18.05 4.34
CA ASP A 93 1.95 -19.13 3.41
C ASP A 93 3.03 -20.06 3.95
N ASP A 94 4.19 -19.52 4.32
CA ASP A 94 5.41 -20.33 4.44
C ASP A 94 5.70 -20.89 5.86
N ASN A 95 5.26 -20.21 6.92
CA ASN A 95 5.61 -20.60 8.29
C ASN A 95 4.52 -20.23 9.30
N ASP A 96 4.37 -21.05 10.34
CA ASP A 96 3.49 -20.73 11.46
C ASP A 96 3.85 -19.35 12.05
N ALA A 97 2.81 -18.56 12.33
CA ALA A 97 2.96 -17.17 12.75
C ALA A 97 2.08 -16.80 13.94
N TRP A 98 2.58 -15.90 14.76
CA TRP A 98 1.77 -15.07 15.61
C TRP A 98 1.17 -13.94 14.79
N ALA A 99 0.00 -13.45 15.18
CA ALA A 99 -0.64 -12.33 14.50
C ALA A 99 -1.34 -11.41 15.49
N CYS A 100 -1.31 -10.13 15.16
CA CYS A 100 -2.00 -9.09 15.91
C CYS A 100 -2.72 -8.15 14.94
N MET A 101 -3.71 -7.45 15.47
CA MET A 101 -4.48 -6.43 14.77
C MET A 101 -4.51 -5.16 15.62
N LYS A 102 -4.64 -4.00 14.99
CA LYS A 102 -4.88 -2.73 15.66
C LYS A 102 -5.77 -1.86 14.78
N ILE A 103 -6.72 -1.15 15.38
CA ILE A 103 -7.53 -0.15 14.68
C ILE A 103 -7.37 1.17 15.41
N THR A 104 -6.98 2.22 14.70
CA THR A 104 -6.71 3.54 15.27
C THR A 104 -7.59 4.58 14.59
N LYS A 105 -8.48 5.20 15.34
CA LYS A 105 -9.28 6.36 14.90
C LYS A 105 -8.35 7.51 14.53
N THR A 106 -8.56 8.09 13.36
CA THR A 106 -7.79 9.22 12.83
C THR A 106 -8.61 10.50 12.71
N ALA A 107 -9.93 10.41 12.62
CA ALA A 107 -10.87 11.52 12.73
C ALA A 107 -12.26 11.03 13.17
N ASP A 108 -12.99 11.86 13.91
CA ASP A 108 -14.39 11.71 14.34
C ASP A 108 -14.91 13.13 14.51
N ASP A 109 -15.23 13.75 13.40
CA ASP A 109 -15.22 15.21 13.23
C ASP A 109 -16.56 15.68 12.71
N ASP A 110 -17.09 16.74 13.31
CA ASP A 110 -18.20 17.50 12.72
C ASP A 110 -17.64 18.15 11.46
N ASN A 111 -17.95 17.66 10.25
CA ASN A 111 -17.26 18.18 9.07
C ASN A 111 -17.97 19.40 8.42
N THR A 112 -19.31 19.47 8.45
CA THR A 112 -20.02 20.72 8.14
C THR A 112 -21.33 20.84 8.92
N CYS A 113 -21.46 21.82 9.81
CA CYS A 113 -22.69 22.04 10.57
C CYS A 113 -23.85 22.60 9.73
N THR A 114 -24.62 21.73 9.08
CA THR A 114 -25.75 22.14 8.25
C THR A 114 -27.08 22.02 8.99
N GLU A 115 -28.20 22.38 8.35
CA GLU A 115 -29.53 22.18 8.95
C GLU A 115 -30.15 20.94 8.29
N PRO A 116 -30.74 19.99 9.05
CA PRO A 116 -31.18 20.10 10.45
C PRO A 116 -30.18 19.74 11.57
N GLU A 117 -28.96 19.29 11.26
CA GLU A 117 -27.93 18.93 12.26
C GLU A 117 -27.76 19.99 13.35
N LYS A 118 -27.55 21.25 12.98
CA LYS A 118 -27.35 22.37 13.92
C LYS A 118 -28.51 22.61 14.91
N ILE A 119 -29.72 22.14 14.58
CA ILE A 119 -30.86 22.19 15.50
C ILE A 119 -30.73 21.12 16.58
N ASP A 120 -30.27 19.93 16.17
CA ASP A 120 -30.18 18.76 17.04
C ASP A 120 -28.85 18.71 17.81
N ASP A 121 -27.77 19.21 17.20
CA ASP A 121 -26.49 19.49 17.84
C ASP A 121 -26.11 20.99 17.76
N PRO A 122 -26.43 21.77 18.82
CA PRO A 122 -25.98 23.14 18.95
C PRO A 122 -24.47 23.27 19.26
N SER A 123 -23.77 22.16 19.51
CA SER A 123 -22.32 22.11 19.81
C SER A 123 -21.46 22.26 18.57
N CYS A 124 -22.00 21.92 17.40
CA CYS A 124 -21.31 21.89 16.13
C CYS A 124 -20.87 23.31 15.73
N LEU A 125 -19.55 23.50 15.74
CA LEU A 125 -18.88 24.80 15.63
C LEU A 125 -17.95 24.93 14.42
N GLU A 126 -18.30 24.30 13.29
CA GLU A 126 -17.49 24.34 12.08
C GLU A 126 -17.52 25.65 11.25
N PRO A 127 -16.41 25.98 10.55
CA PRO A 127 -15.14 25.25 10.57
C PRO A 127 -14.31 25.56 11.82
N ASP A 128 -13.81 24.52 12.50
CA ASP A 128 -12.81 24.68 13.55
C ASP A 128 -11.50 23.90 13.28
N ASN A 129 -10.76 23.49 14.30
CA ASN A 129 -9.49 22.75 14.16
C ASN A 129 -9.41 21.60 15.19
N ASP A 130 -10.53 21.26 15.80
CA ASP A 130 -10.75 19.96 16.40
C ASP A 130 -11.08 18.97 15.28
N THR A 131 -10.83 17.69 15.51
CA THR A 131 -11.18 16.62 14.54
C THR A 131 -11.73 15.40 15.28
N ASP A 132 -12.16 15.62 16.52
CA ASP A 132 -12.54 14.60 17.51
C ASP A 132 -13.75 15.07 18.33
N ASP A 133 -14.62 15.89 17.72
CA ASP A 133 -15.83 16.46 18.30
C ASP A 133 -17.13 15.97 17.66
N GLY A 134 -17.07 15.16 16.59
CA GLY A 134 -18.22 14.56 15.93
C GLY A 134 -18.83 13.36 16.67
N GLU A 135 -20.05 12.99 16.31
CA GLU A 135 -20.83 11.94 16.98
C GLU A 135 -21.03 10.66 16.17
N LEU A 136 -20.68 10.67 14.88
CA LEU A 136 -20.85 9.51 14.01
C LEU A 136 -20.16 8.26 14.57
N GLY A 137 -18.94 8.37 15.10
CA GLY A 137 -18.21 7.21 15.62
C GLY A 137 -18.91 6.52 16.81
N ASP A 138 -19.67 7.26 17.62
CA ASP A 138 -20.41 6.71 18.76
C ASP A 138 -21.67 5.94 18.33
N ASN A 139 -22.18 6.26 17.13
CA ASN A 139 -23.37 5.64 16.54
C ASN A 139 -23.05 4.56 15.50
N LEU A 140 -21.77 4.39 15.15
CA LEU A 140 -21.28 3.26 14.37
C LEU A 140 -20.86 2.12 15.30
N LEU A 141 -21.70 1.10 15.39
CA LEU A 141 -21.49 -0.04 16.27
C LEU A 141 -20.84 -1.18 15.50
N PHE A 142 -19.85 -1.84 16.10
CA PHE A 142 -19.12 -2.96 15.51
C PHE A 142 -19.13 -4.20 16.42
N VAL A 143 -19.11 -5.38 15.80
CA VAL A 143 -18.84 -6.68 16.42
C VAL A 143 -17.81 -7.40 15.55
N PHE A 144 -16.77 -7.94 16.17
CA PHE A 144 -15.81 -8.84 15.53
C PHE A 144 -15.77 -10.18 16.25
N TRP A 145 -15.67 -11.27 15.50
CA TRP A 145 -15.55 -12.63 16.02
C TRP A 145 -14.54 -13.46 15.20
N ALA A 146 -14.07 -14.55 15.78
CA ALA A 146 -13.39 -15.59 15.03
C ALA A 146 -14.43 -16.36 14.22
N ASP A 147 -14.28 -16.28 12.90
CA ASP A 147 -15.23 -16.82 11.92
C ASP A 147 -14.65 -18.07 11.26
N ASP A 148 -15.50 -18.89 10.66
CA ASP A 148 -15.09 -20.08 9.92
C ASP A 148 -15.02 -19.87 8.38
N GLY A 149 -15.28 -18.66 7.92
CA GLY A 149 -15.15 -18.20 6.53
C GLY A 149 -16.46 -18.01 5.81
N ASP A 150 -17.60 -18.13 6.50
CA ASP A 150 -18.93 -17.91 5.92
C ASP A 150 -19.53 -16.54 6.24
N ASN A 151 -18.93 -15.76 7.14
CA ASN A 151 -19.40 -14.45 7.59
C ASN A 151 -20.73 -14.50 8.36
N VAL A 152 -21.10 -15.62 8.96
CA VAL A 152 -22.32 -15.76 9.74
C VAL A 152 -21.91 -15.96 11.19
N LEU A 153 -22.44 -15.15 12.10
CA LEU A 153 -22.22 -15.40 13.52
C LEU A 153 -23.01 -16.63 13.96
N GLU A 154 -22.33 -17.68 14.41
CA GLU A 154 -22.91 -18.97 14.74
C GLU A 154 -22.79 -19.38 16.22
N VAL A 155 -23.64 -20.34 16.62
CA VAL A 155 -23.58 -20.97 17.95
C VAL A 155 -22.28 -21.74 18.09
N GLY A 156 -21.35 -21.18 18.85
CA GLY A 156 -20.01 -21.74 19.05
C GLY A 156 -18.93 -20.68 18.87
N GLU A 157 -19.26 -19.61 18.16
CA GLU A 157 -18.41 -18.44 17.97
C GLU A 157 -18.63 -17.42 19.10
N ASP A 158 -17.60 -16.65 19.41
CA ASP A 158 -17.62 -15.68 20.52
C ASP A 158 -17.84 -14.24 19.99
N PRO A 159 -19.07 -13.71 20.07
CA PRO A 159 -19.35 -12.33 19.64
C PRO A 159 -18.93 -11.28 20.67
N THR A 160 -18.28 -11.69 21.76
CA THR A 160 -17.79 -10.79 22.80
C THR A 160 -16.31 -10.47 22.67
N TRP A 161 -15.63 -11.06 21.67
CA TRP A 161 -14.21 -10.81 21.46
C TRP A 161 -13.92 -9.31 21.30
N ARG A 162 -14.58 -8.63 20.35
CA ARG A 162 -14.59 -7.16 20.26
C ARG A 162 -15.97 -6.65 19.87
N LYS A 163 -16.53 -5.78 20.71
CA LYS A 163 -17.85 -5.19 20.50
C LYS A 163 -17.96 -3.82 21.16
N GLY A 164 -18.50 -2.83 20.46
CA GLY A 164 -18.65 -1.46 20.94
C GLY A 164 -18.90 -0.46 19.81
N SER A 165 -18.94 0.83 20.13
CA SER A 165 -18.92 1.90 19.13
C SER A 165 -17.54 2.04 18.52
N ALA A 166 -17.45 2.62 17.32
CA ALA A 166 -16.20 2.90 16.64
C ALA A 166 -15.28 3.77 17.50
N SER A 167 -15.82 4.82 18.13
CA SER A 167 -15.07 5.72 19.02
C SER A 167 -14.51 5.01 20.26
N SER A 168 -15.20 3.96 20.75
CA SER A 168 -14.73 3.17 21.90
C SER A 168 -13.78 2.03 21.54
N LEU A 169 -13.93 1.43 20.36
CA LEU A 169 -13.15 0.26 19.93
C LEU A 169 -11.86 0.65 19.21
N PHE A 170 -11.86 1.72 18.42
CA PHE A 170 -10.75 2.08 17.55
C PHE A 170 -9.77 3.02 18.26
N ASP A 171 -9.46 2.70 19.51
CA ASP A 171 -8.62 3.48 20.42
C ASP A 171 -7.10 3.25 20.20
N GLY A 172 -6.72 2.49 19.17
CA GLY A 172 -5.35 2.09 18.90
C GLY A 172 -4.84 0.97 19.81
N THR A 173 -5.68 0.37 20.65
CA THR A 173 -5.31 -0.80 21.44
C THR A 173 -5.03 -1.98 20.54
N VAL A 174 -3.89 -2.65 20.77
CA VAL A 174 -3.53 -3.86 20.04
C VAL A 174 -4.39 -5.03 20.47
N TRP A 175 -4.95 -5.74 19.50
CA TRP A 175 -5.75 -6.94 19.68
C TRP A 175 -4.93 -8.17 19.29
N PRO A 176 -4.67 -9.11 20.24
CA PRO A 176 -4.06 -10.38 19.88
C PRO A 176 -5.03 -11.22 19.04
N LEU A 177 -4.60 -11.64 17.86
CA LEU A 177 -5.29 -12.65 17.05
C LEU A 177 -4.76 -14.04 17.43
N ALA A 178 -3.44 -14.18 17.40
CA ALA A 178 -2.72 -15.34 17.92
C ALA A 178 -1.39 -14.90 18.52
N ASP A 179 -1.22 -15.16 19.82
CA ASP A 179 0.04 -15.00 20.54
C ASP A 179 0.26 -16.20 21.48
N SER A 180 1.38 -16.20 22.19
CA SER A 180 1.71 -17.36 23.02
C SER A 180 0.90 -17.50 24.33
N SER A 181 -0.05 -16.60 24.59
CA SER A 181 -1.08 -16.75 25.64
C SER A 181 -2.51 -16.88 25.12
N PHE A 182 -2.79 -16.38 23.91
CA PHE A 182 -4.15 -16.19 23.41
C PHE A 182 -4.25 -16.58 21.94
N ASN A 183 -5.36 -17.19 21.55
CA ASN A 183 -5.71 -17.44 20.16
C ASN A 183 -7.22 -17.25 20.02
N VAL A 184 -7.63 -16.34 19.13
CA VAL A 184 -9.04 -15.97 18.97
C VAL A 184 -9.89 -17.12 18.43
N TRP A 185 -9.32 -18.01 17.62
CA TRP A 185 -10.00 -19.15 16.98
C TRP A 185 -10.18 -20.38 17.89
N GLY A 186 -10.11 -20.21 19.22
CA GLY A 186 -10.39 -21.28 20.18
C GLY A 186 -9.37 -22.42 20.22
N GLU A 187 -8.25 -22.29 19.51
CA GLU A 187 -7.12 -23.20 19.60
C GLU A 187 -6.50 -23.15 21.01
N ALA A 188 -5.80 -24.20 21.40
CA ALA A 188 -5.14 -24.24 22.72
C ALA A 188 -4.27 -22.98 22.92
N SER A 189 -4.33 -22.36 24.11
CA SER A 189 -3.50 -21.19 24.44
C SER A 189 -2.03 -21.46 24.10
N GLY A 190 -1.44 -20.60 23.27
CA GLY A 190 -0.08 -20.80 22.75
C GLY A 190 0.01 -21.52 21.40
N SER A 191 -1.11 -21.73 20.71
CA SER A 191 -1.16 -22.13 19.30
C SER A 191 -1.02 -20.91 18.38
N ALA A 192 -0.10 -21.01 17.42
CA ALA A 192 0.09 -19.99 16.38
C ALA A 192 -0.92 -20.20 15.25
N MET A 193 -1.03 -19.22 14.36
CA MET A 193 -1.57 -19.47 13.03
C MET A 193 -0.67 -20.46 12.30
N LEU A 194 -1.27 -21.47 11.68
CA LEU A 194 -0.53 -22.48 10.91
C LEU A 194 -0.24 -21.95 9.51
N ALA A 195 0.93 -22.30 8.99
CA ALA A 195 1.27 -22.09 7.58
C ALA A 195 0.22 -22.75 6.64
N GLU A 196 -0.03 -22.12 5.50
CA GLU A 196 -0.96 -22.57 4.44
C GLU A 196 -2.43 -22.72 4.89
N LYS A 197 -2.77 -22.26 6.11
CA LYS A 197 -4.15 -22.22 6.62
C LYS A 197 -4.65 -20.79 6.62
N THR A 198 -5.78 -20.56 5.95
CA THR A 198 -6.51 -19.30 6.04
C THR A 198 -7.27 -19.23 7.36
N TYR A 199 -7.22 -18.07 7.99
CA TYR A 199 -7.96 -17.75 9.21
C TYR A 199 -8.91 -16.59 8.94
N TYR A 200 -10.12 -16.63 9.49
CA TYR A 200 -11.17 -15.67 9.17
C TYR A 200 -11.57 -14.86 10.40
N ILE A 201 -11.76 -13.57 10.20
CA ILE A 201 -12.35 -12.65 11.18
C ILE A 201 -13.66 -12.17 10.56
N GLY A 202 -14.77 -12.50 11.22
CA GLY A 202 -16.07 -11.95 10.89
C GLY A 202 -16.18 -10.57 11.52
N LYS A 203 -16.75 -9.63 10.78
CA LYS A 203 -17.04 -8.27 11.25
C LYS A 203 -18.44 -7.90 10.83
N ALA A 204 -19.27 -7.47 11.77
CA ALA A 204 -20.57 -6.88 11.51
C ALA A 204 -20.58 -5.44 12.03
N TRP A 205 -21.27 -4.55 11.34
CA TRP A 205 -21.48 -3.18 11.77
C TRP A 205 -22.91 -2.72 11.55
N CYS A 206 -23.33 -1.73 12.33
CA CYS A 206 -24.66 -1.15 12.30
C CYS A 206 -24.55 0.34 12.59
N PHE A 207 -25.15 1.16 11.73
CA PHE A 207 -25.36 2.57 12.00
C PHE A 207 -26.71 2.75 12.71
N GLY A 208 -26.64 2.90 14.03
CA GLY A 208 -27.82 2.79 14.88
C GLY A 208 -27.51 2.76 16.36
N THR A 209 -28.51 2.47 17.18
CA THR A 209 -28.37 2.51 18.64
C THR A 209 -28.04 1.14 19.24
N ARG A 210 -28.17 0.07 18.45
CA ARG A 210 -27.96 -1.30 18.91
C ARG A 210 -27.48 -2.21 17.77
N LEU A 211 -26.34 -2.83 18.03
CA LEU A 211 -25.88 -4.03 17.35
C LEU A 211 -25.93 -5.19 18.35
N ALA A 212 -26.82 -6.15 18.14
CA ALA A 212 -27.03 -7.28 19.06
C ALA A 212 -26.69 -8.62 18.38
N PRO A 213 -25.72 -9.38 18.92
CA PRO A 213 -25.46 -10.75 18.48
C PRO A 213 -26.71 -11.62 18.55
N ASN A 214 -26.93 -12.41 17.51
CA ASN A 214 -28.00 -13.38 17.36
C ASN A 214 -27.49 -14.69 16.71
N PRO A 215 -26.63 -15.45 17.42
CA PRO A 215 -25.89 -16.54 16.81
C PRO A 215 -26.79 -17.62 16.19
N ARG A 216 -26.44 -18.06 14.97
CA ARG A 216 -27.20 -19.03 14.17
C ARG A 216 -26.75 -20.48 14.38
N PRO A 217 -27.64 -21.48 14.23
CA PRO A 217 -27.22 -22.88 14.26
C PRO A 217 -26.39 -23.27 13.03
N VAL A 218 -25.16 -23.78 13.25
CA VAL A 218 -24.19 -24.24 12.22
C VAL A 218 -24.80 -25.07 11.07
N ALA A 219 -25.79 -25.93 11.36
CA ALA A 219 -26.31 -26.88 10.37
C ALA A 219 -27.32 -26.29 9.38
N GLU A 220 -27.78 -25.05 9.59
CA GLU A 220 -28.90 -24.46 8.86
C GLU A 220 -28.49 -23.25 8.01
N TYR A 221 -27.31 -22.66 8.26
CA TYR A 221 -26.88 -21.37 7.71
C TYR A 221 -25.50 -21.38 6.97
N PRO A 222 -25.09 -22.44 6.23
CA PRO A 222 -23.72 -22.56 5.67
C PRO A 222 -23.44 -21.68 4.44
N LEU A 223 -24.34 -20.74 4.13
CA LEU A 223 -24.25 -19.83 3.01
C LEU A 223 -24.23 -18.44 3.63
N GLY A 224 -23.14 -17.71 3.40
CA GLY A 224 -22.92 -16.38 3.96
C GLY A 224 -24.09 -15.40 3.75
N PRO A 225 -23.98 -14.19 4.30
CA PRO A 225 -25.13 -13.32 4.59
C PRO A 225 -26.04 -13.01 3.41
N ALA A 226 -25.57 -13.15 2.16
CA ALA A 226 -26.41 -13.04 0.96
C ALA A 226 -27.44 -14.17 0.76
N GLY A 227 -27.55 -15.16 1.64
CA GLY A 227 -28.54 -16.24 1.58
C GLY A 227 -29.73 -16.01 2.52
N ASP A 228 -30.95 -16.36 2.10
CA ASP A 228 -32.11 -16.47 3.01
C ASP A 228 -31.92 -17.73 3.86
N ASN A 229 -31.38 -17.54 5.05
CA ASN A 229 -31.02 -18.62 5.94
C ASN A 229 -31.96 -18.62 7.17
N ASN A 230 -32.67 -17.51 7.46
CA ASN A 230 -33.61 -17.41 8.59
C ASN A 230 -35.07 -17.81 8.28
N GLY A 231 -35.41 -18.11 7.02
CA GLY A 231 -36.71 -18.63 6.60
C GLY A 231 -37.82 -17.60 6.46
N ASN A 232 -37.50 -16.30 6.48
CA ASN A 232 -38.44 -15.20 6.24
C ASN A 232 -38.62 -14.89 4.72
N ASN A 233 -37.89 -15.55 3.83
CA ASN A 233 -37.84 -15.30 2.36
C ASN A 233 -37.25 -13.95 1.97
N ILE A 234 -36.37 -13.39 2.79
CA ILE A 234 -35.64 -12.16 2.52
C ILE A 234 -34.17 -12.46 2.77
N ALA A 235 -33.39 -12.53 1.69
CA ALA A 235 -31.97 -12.79 1.75
C ALA A 235 -31.20 -11.49 1.98
N GLY A 236 -30.13 -11.54 2.77
CA GLY A 236 -29.27 -10.40 3.01
C GLY A 236 -29.63 -9.59 4.25
N GLU A 237 -30.60 -10.00 5.06
CA GLU A 237 -31.00 -9.22 6.24
C GLU A 237 -29.97 -9.40 7.39
N PRO A 238 -29.87 -8.48 8.36
CA PRO A 238 -28.93 -8.58 9.49
C PRO A 238 -29.05 -9.92 10.25
N GLU A 239 -30.28 -10.41 10.32
CA GLU A 239 -30.60 -11.71 10.85
C GLU A 239 -29.80 -12.83 10.19
N ASP A 240 -29.58 -12.75 8.88
CA ASP A 240 -28.90 -13.79 8.13
C ASP A 240 -27.43 -13.90 8.50
N GLY A 241 -26.80 -12.78 8.83
CA GLY A 241 -25.46 -12.68 9.40
C GLY A 241 -25.33 -13.07 10.87
N GLY A 242 -26.44 -13.42 11.52
CA GLY A 242 -26.44 -13.78 12.94
C GLY A 242 -26.33 -12.58 13.89
N PHE A 243 -26.83 -11.41 13.50
CA PHE A 243 -26.98 -10.27 14.40
C PHE A 243 -28.31 -9.54 14.17
N PHE A 244 -28.51 -8.47 14.92
CA PHE A 244 -29.59 -7.52 14.74
C PHE A 244 -28.97 -6.12 14.75
N CYS A 245 -29.33 -5.32 13.76
CA CYS A 245 -29.11 -3.88 13.75
C CYS A 245 -30.46 -3.20 14.05
N ASP A 246 -30.49 -2.17 14.89
CA ASP A 246 -31.63 -1.26 14.94
C ASP A 246 -31.28 0.09 14.32
N GLY A 247 -32.01 0.50 13.29
CA GLY A 247 -31.98 1.87 12.79
C GLY A 247 -32.86 2.84 13.57
N GLU A 248 -33.17 2.55 14.83
CA GLU A 248 -34.14 3.33 15.59
C GLU A 248 -33.64 4.77 15.84
N THR A 249 -34.40 5.74 15.31
CA THR A 249 -34.41 7.18 15.57
C THR A 249 -33.10 7.83 16.03
N LEU A 250 -32.05 7.66 15.23
CA LEU A 250 -30.99 8.66 15.21
C LEU A 250 -31.61 10.01 14.83
N ASN A 251 -31.28 11.07 15.58
CA ASN A 251 -31.59 12.43 15.19
C ASN A 251 -30.55 12.92 14.17
N ASN A 252 -30.52 14.22 13.86
CA ASN A 252 -29.62 14.72 12.83
C ASN A 252 -28.23 15.09 13.35
N VAL A 253 -27.86 14.71 14.58
CA VAL A 253 -26.56 15.13 15.18
C VAL A 253 -25.39 14.58 14.38
N THR A 254 -25.48 13.33 13.90
CA THR A 254 -24.40 12.69 13.12
C THR A 254 -24.41 13.06 11.63
N GLN A 255 -25.19 14.07 11.24
CA GLN A 255 -25.30 14.42 9.83
C GLN A 255 -24.09 15.25 9.46
N THR A 256 -23.51 14.99 8.29
CA THR A 256 -22.33 15.72 7.77
C THR A 256 -21.01 15.52 8.52
N ASP A 257 -21.02 14.80 9.63
CA ASP A 257 -19.83 14.23 10.29
C ASP A 257 -18.98 13.37 9.36
N ILE A 258 -17.72 13.19 9.76
CA ILE A 258 -16.79 12.24 9.16
C ILE A 258 -16.16 11.37 10.26
N PHE A 259 -16.04 10.08 9.97
CA PHE A 259 -15.29 9.14 10.81
C PHE A 259 -14.24 8.43 9.97
N LEU A 260 -12.98 8.44 10.43
CA LEU A 260 -11.85 7.80 9.78
C LEU A 260 -11.06 6.94 10.77
N ALA A 261 -10.57 5.79 10.31
CA ALA A 261 -9.69 4.94 11.10
C ALA A 261 -8.71 4.14 10.22
N ASP A 262 -7.51 3.91 10.75
CA ASP A 262 -6.49 3.06 10.16
C ASP A 262 -6.60 1.64 10.74
N VAL A 263 -6.57 0.62 9.88
CA VAL A 263 -6.56 -0.79 10.26
C VAL A 263 -5.19 -1.38 9.94
N GLU A 264 -4.53 -1.95 10.95
CA GLU A 264 -3.21 -2.56 10.84
C GLU A 264 -3.29 -4.05 11.23
N PHE A 265 -2.69 -4.90 10.40
CA PHE A 265 -2.41 -6.30 10.70
C PHE A 265 -0.91 -6.53 10.61
N TRP A 266 -0.38 -7.38 11.49
CA TRP A 266 0.99 -7.86 11.33
C TRP A 266 1.13 -9.27 11.88
N ALA A 267 2.11 -9.98 11.32
CA ALA A 267 2.47 -11.33 11.72
C ALA A 267 3.95 -11.41 12.09
N GLU A 268 4.27 -12.31 13.02
CA GLU A 268 5.63 -12.59 13.47
C GLU A 268 5.87 -14.10 13.47
N GLN A 269 7.04 -14.54 13.03
CA GLN A 269 7.32 -15.96 12.94
C GLN A 269 7.26 -16.65 14.30
N ARG A 270 6.51 -17.77 14.39
CA ARG A 270 6.46 -18.57 15.62
C ARG A 270 7.83 -19.17 15.95
N ARG A 271 8.54 -19.66 14.92
CA ARG A 271 9.83 -20.35 15.08
C ARG A 271 10.82 -19.46 15.84
N HIS A 272 11.34 -19.98 16.95
CA HIS A 272 12.26 -19.27 17.86
C HIS A 272 11.65 -18.05 18.58
N ASN A 273 10.32 -17.86 18.52
CA ASN A 273 9.60 -16.78 19.19
C ASN A 273 8.42 -17.32 20.03
N ASP A 274 8.63 -18.42 20.76
CA ASP A 274 7.57 -19.15 21.49
C ASP A 274 6.87 -18.33 22.59
N ASN A 275 7.42 -17.17 22.97
CA ASN A 275 6.88 -16.31 24.04
C ASN A 275 6.33 -14.96 23.52
N PHE A 276 6.18 -14.79 22.21
CA PHE A 276 5.63 -13.57 21.62
C PHE A 276 4.28 -13.19 22.26
N ARG A 277 4.09 -11.90 22.51
CA ARG A 277 2.84 -11.29 23.01
C ARG A 277 2.50 -10.08 22.17
N CYS A 278 1.20 -9.88 21.91
CA CYS A 278 0.72 -8.63 21.34
C CYS A 278 0.58 -7.58 22.46
N ASP A 279 1.70 -7.15 23.06
CA ASP A 279 1.72 -6.33 24.29
C ASP A 279 1.73 -4.81 24.04
N GLY A 280 1.37 -4.39 22.83
CA GLY A 280 1.39 -2.98 22.43
C GLY A 280 2.79 -2.43 22.16
N THR A 281 3.86 -3.14 22.54
CA THR A 281 5.08 -3.06 21.76
C THR A 281 4.82 -3.89 20.53
N THR A 282 4.56 -3.23 19.41
CA THR A 282 5.07 -3.83 18.18
C THR A 282 6.52 -4.21 18.49
N PRO A 283 7.01 -5.44 18.18
CA PRO A 283 8.44 -5.56 17.98
C PRO A 283 8.81 -4.36 17.12
N SER A 284 9.80 -3.56 17.52
CA SER A 284 10.26 -2.44 16.70
C SER A 284 10.43 -2.98 15.27
N GLY A 285 9.53 -2.57 14.38
CA GLY A 285 8.81 -3.50 13.50
C GLY A 285 7.30 -3.24 13.47
N THR A 286 6.78 -2.16 14.08
CA THR A 286 5.95 -1.27 13.25
C THR A 286 6.82 -0.90 12.05
N PRO A 287 6.29 -0.80 10.82
CA PRO A 287 6.86 0.04 9.78
C PRO A 287 6.94 1.47 10.32
N THR A 288 7.95 1.69 11.17
CA THR A 288 8.34 3.00 11.59
C THR A 288 8.94 3.53 10.31
N ASN A 289 8.32 4.55 9.74
CA ASN A 289 8.99 5.54 8.91
C ASN A 289 10.08 6.24 9.75
N THR A 290 11.05 5.48 10.26
CA THR A 290 12.44 5.88 10.38
C THR A 290 13.12 4.90 9.46
N PRO A 291 13.82 5.38 8.43
CA PRO A 291 14.17 4.58 7.28
C PRO A 291 14.79 3.26 7.76
N THR A 292 14.09 2.14 7.54
CA THR A 292 14.73 1.09 6.73
C THR A 292 15.46 1.91 5.70
N PRO A 293 16.81 1.81 5.49
CA PRO A 293 17.29 2.28 4.20
C PRO A 293 16.26 1.70 3.27
N THR A 294 15.63 2.56 2.49
CA THR A 294 14.65 2.18 1.48
C THR A 294 15.22 0.88 0.83
N PRO A 295 14.59 0.19 -0.11
CA PRO A 295 15.38 -0.01 -1.31
C PRO A 295 15.85 1.41 -1.67
N SER A 296 16.92 1.91 -1.02
CA SER A 296 17.72 3.01 -1.51
C SER A 296 17.88 2.52 -2.89
N LEU A 297 17.38 3.25 -3.88
CA LEU A 297 17.29 2.69 -5.22
C LEU A 297 18.63 2.03 -5.65
N VAL A 298 19.74 2.41 -4.99
CA VAL A 298 20.99 1.66 -4.70
C VAL A 298 20.92 0.13 -4.41
N ALA A 299 19.79 -0.48 -4.04
CA ALA A 299 19.62 -1.92 -3.85
C ALA A 299 19.71 -2.64 -5.20
N CYS A 300 19.37 -1.93 -6.27
CA CYS A 300 19.77 -2.23 -7.62
C CYS A 300 21.26 -1.95 -7.68
N GLN A 301 22.07 -3.01 -7.65
CA GLN A 301 23.52 -2.84 -7.73
C GLN A 301 23.91 -2.02 -8.98
N GLN A 302 23.14 -2.14 -10.07
CA GLN A 302 23.20 -1.41 -11.34
C GLN A 302 21.80 -1.42 -12.00
N ALA A 303 21.40 -0.32 -12.65
CA ALA A 303 20.21 -0.22 -13.52
C ALA A 303 20.31 1.03 -14.39
N ASP A 304 19.64 1.02 -15.54
CA ASP A 304 19.52 2.18 -16.43
C ASP A 304 18.09 2.70 -16.41
N VAL A 305 17.92 3.93 -15.89
CA VAL A 305 16.63 4.49 -15.52
C VAL A 305 16.27 5.67 -16.40
N ILE A 306 15.18 5.56 -17.16
CA ILE A 306 14.62 6.67 -17.95
C ILE A 306 13.29 7.12 -17.38
N LEU A 307 13.23 8.38 -16.95
CA LEU A 307 11.97 9.05 -16.69
C LEU A 307 11.34 9.50 -18.02
N VAL A 308 10.04 9.29 -18.18
CA VAL A 308 9.25 9.76 -19.32
C VAL A 308 8.23 10.75 -18.79
N LEU A 309 8.59 12.04 -18.87
CA LEU A 309 7.91 13.12 -18.15
C LEU A 309 6.91 13.85 -19.04
N ASP A 310 5.66 13.87 -18.62
CA ASP A 310 4.64 14.71 -19.22
C ASP A 310 4.90 16.19 -18.90
N ARG A 311 4.84 17.01 -19.95
CA ARG A 311 4.93 18.48 -19.88
C ARG A 311 3.89 19.13 -20.79
N SER A 312 2.79 18.44 -21.01
CA SER A 312 1.66 18.91 -21.81
C SER A 312 0.99 20.13 -21.18
N GLY A 313 0.09 20.77 -21.93
CA GLY A 313 -0.57 22.00 -21.51
C GLY A 313 -1.67 21.83 -20.46
N SER A 314 -2.03 20.60 -20.08
CA SER A 314 -2.93 20.32 -18.95
C SER A 314 -2.23 20.52 -17.60
N ILE A 315 -0.91 20.43 -17.57
CA ILE A 315 -0.08 20.63 -16.38
C ILE A 315 0.22 22.11 -16.18
N ASP A 316 -0.32 22.69 -15.12
CA ASP A 316 -0.11 24.10 -14.81
C ASP A 316 1.31 24.39 -14.26
N GLY A 317 1.63 25.68 -14.04
CA GLY A 317 2.96 26.07 -13.58
C GLY A 317 3.31 25.58 -12.17
N THR A 318 2.33 25.40 -11.30
CA THR A 318 2.49 24.90 -9.92
C THR A 318 2.66 23.38 -9.92
N GLU A 319 1.85 22.69 -10.72
CA GLU A 319 1.94 21.23 -10.91
C GLU A 319 3.28 20.85 -11.56
N LEU A 320 3.70 21.58 -12.60
CA LEU A 320 5.01 21.38 -13.21
C LEU A 320 6.15 21.63 -12.22
N ALA A 321 6.04 22.65 -11.36
CA ALA A 321 7.04 22.89 -10.32
C ALA A 321 7.11 21.73 -9.31
N THR A 322 5.97 21.13 -8.99
CA THR A 322 5.87 19.97 -8.11
C THR A 322 6.44 18.72 -8.77
N LEU A 323 6.13 18.46 -10.05
CA LEU A 323 6.74 17.39 -10.86
C LEU A 323 8.26 17.54 -10.90
N LYS A 324 8.77 18.73 -11.21
CA LYS A 324 10.21 18.99 -11.22
C LYS A 324 10.84 18.72 -9.86
N THR A 325 10.18 19.10 -8.77
CA THR A 325 10.67 18.88 -7.41
C THR A 325 10.73 17.37 -7.11
N ALA A 326 9.63 16.65 -7.33
CA ALA A 326 9.55 15.21 -7.10
C ALA A 326 10.57 14.43 -7.95
N ALA A 327 10.67 14.73 -9.25
CA ALA A 327 11.62 14.08 -10.14
C ALA A 327 13.07 14.34 -9.71
N LYS A 328 13.43 15.57 -9.31
CA LYS A 328 14.79 15.88 -8.82
C LYS A 328 15.12 15.18 -7.51
N THR A 329 14.16 15.10 -6.58
CA THR A 329 14.31 14.33 -5.34
C THR A 329 14.52 12.86 -5.65
N PHE A 330 13.74 12.30 -6.56
CA PHE A 330 13.92 10.91 -7.02
C PHE A 330 15.31 10.69 -7.63
N ILE A 331 15.83 11.61 -8.46
CA ILE A 331 17.22 11.53 -8.97
C ILE A 331 18.26 11.53 -7.83
N ASP A 332 18.03 12.30 -6.77
CA ASP A 332 18.92 12.28 -5.60
C ASP A 332 18.83 10.95 -4.85
N ASP A 333 17.63 10.39 -4.72
CA ASP A 333 17.37 9.11 -4.05
C ASP A 333 17.91 7.90 -4.84
N LEU A 334 17.99 8.00 -6.18
CA LEU A 334 18.64 7.02 -7.07
C LEU A 334 20.12 6.81 -6.74
N GLY A 335 20.79 7.79 -6.14
CA GLY A 335 22.21 7.66 -5.75
C GLY A 335 23.13 7.37 -6.94
N LEU A 336 22.96 8.11 -8.05
CA LEU A 336 23.65 7.85 -9.32
C LEU A 336 25.18 7.73 -9.16
N SER A 337 25.76 6.73 -9.82
CA SER A 337 27.20 6.50 -9.79
C SER A 337 27.69 5.70 -10.99
N ALA A 338 28.97 5.85 -11.34
CA ALA A 338 29.57 5.21 -12.51
C ALA A 338 29.34 3.69 -12.58
N SER A 339 29.34 3.01 -11.43
CA SER A 339 29.17 1.56 -11.31
C SER A 339 27.81 1.14 -10.76
N GLY A 340 26.87 2.08 -10.62
CA GLY A 340 25.56 1.88 -10.02
C GLY A 340 24.45 2.24 -10.99
N ILE A 341 23.50 3.07 -10.55
CA ILE A 341 22.42 3.53 -11.40
C ILE A 341 22.90 4.69 -12.28
N HIS A 342 22.53 4.65 -13.56
CA HIS A 342 22.55 5.83 -14.43
C HIS A 342 21.10 6.24 -14.69
N ALA A 343 20.89 7.54 -14.83
CA ALA A 343 19.56 8.05 -15.13
C ALA A 343 19.59 9.12 -16.21
N GLY A 344 18.51 9.14 -16.97
CA GLY A 344 18.22 10.12 -18.00
C GLY A 344 16.73 10.38 -18.04
N PHE A 345 16.29 11.22 -18.96
CA PHE A 345 14.86 11.39 -19.17
C PHE A 345 14.51 11.92 -20.56
N SER A 346 13.36 11.47 -21.03
CA SER A 346 12.63 12.10 -22.11
C SER A 346 11.46 12.90 -21.54
N SER A 347 11.02 13.92 -22.27
CA SER A 347 9.78 14.63 -21.93
C SER A 347 8.92 14.81 -23.16
N PHE A 348 7.60 14.81 -22.97
CA PHE A 348 6.66 14.88 -24.06
C PHE A 348 5.57 15.92 -23.86
N ALA A 349 5.16 16.49 -24.98
CA ALA A 349 4.01 17.36 -25.12
C ALA A 349 3.42 17.10 -26.52
N THR A 350 3.25 18.12 -27.37
CA THR A 350 2.91 17.92 -28.78
C THR A 350 3.95 17.06 -29.51
N THR A 351 5.22 17.23 -29.14
CA THR A 351 6.35 16.40 -29.55
C THR A 351 7.16 16.03 -28.33
N ALA A 352 7.91 14.94 -28.41
CA ALA A 352 8.85 14.56 -27.36
C ALA A 352 10.29 15.06 -27.62
N SER A 353 11.12 15.00 -26.59
CA SER A 353 12.54 15.30 -26.65
C SER A 353 13.27 14.42 -25.66
N LEU A 354 14.44 13.90 -26.06
CA LEU A 354 15.38 13.28 -25.13
C LEU A 354 16.18 14.43 -24.53
N ASN A 355 15.85 14.78 -23.30
CA ASN A 355 16.39 15.98 -22.65
C ASN A 355 17.73 15.71 -22.02
N GLN A 356 17.93 14.49 -21.53
CA GLN A 356 19.16 14.06 -20.90
C GLN A 356 19.37 12.57 -21.19
N HIS A 357 20.52 12.26 -21.80
CA HIS A 357 21.03 10.89 -21.93
C HIS A 357 21.33 10.27 -20.56
N LEU A 358 21.34 8.94 -20.48
CA LEU A 358 21.78 8.22 -19.29
C LEU A 358 23.15 8.72 -18.84
N THR A 359 23.25 9.03 -17.55
CA THR A 359 24.49 9.49 -16.92
C THR A 359 24.49 9.14 -15.45
N ASP A 360 25.69 9.01 -14.88
CA ASP A 360 25.92 8.92 -13.45
C ASP A 360 25.93 10.29 -12.74
N ASN A 361 25.78 11.39 -13.48
CA ASN A 361 25.83 12.74 -12.93
C ASN A 361 24.43 13.31 -12.67
N GLY A 362 23.93 13.11 -11.45
CA GLY A 362 22.62 13.61 -11.02
C GLY A 362 22.48 15.13 -11.12
N THR A 363 23.57 15.91 -11.03
CA THR A 363 23.50 17.38 -11.21
C THR A 363 23.13 17.74 -12.64
N THR A 364 23.65 17.03 -13.63
CA THR A 364 23.31 17.26 -15.05
C THR A 364 21.83 16.95 -15.30
N VAL A 365 21.35 15.82 -14.78
CA VAL A 365 19.93 15.42 -14.90
C VAL A 365 19.00 16.46 -14.26
N LYS A 366 19.28 16.86 -13.01
CA LYS A 366 18.45 17.85 -12.29
C LYS A 366 18.43 19.22 -12.97
N ASN A 367 19.57 19.69 -13.50
CA ASN A 367 19.63 20.94 -14.27
C ASN A 367 18.79 20.87 -15.55
N ALA A 368 18.77 19.73 -16.23
CA ALA A 368 17.93 19.53 -17.41
C ALA A 368 16.42 19.48 -17.03
N ILE A 369 16.06 18.87 -15.90
CA ILE A 369 14.68 18.87 -15.38
C ILE A 369 14.19 20.30 -15.09
N ASP A 370 15.04 21.15 -14.49
CA ASP A 370 14.68 22.54 -14.19
C ASP A 370 14.29 23.36 -15.43
N LEU A 371 14.80 22.99 -16.61
CA LEU A 371 14.53 23.65 -17.88
C LEU A 371 13.22 23.20 -18.57
N LEU A 372 12.49 22.23 -18.03
CA LEU A 372 11.26 21.74 -18.67
C LEU A 372 10.19 22.84 -18.79
N PRO A 373 9.62 23.07 -19.99
CA PRO A 373 8.48 23.96 -20.17
C PRO A 373 7.16 23.18 -20.23
N SER A 374 6.06 23.66 -19.64
CA SER A 374 4.72 23.12 -19.93
C SER A 374 4.11 23.82 -21.15
N SER A 375 3.59 23.04 -22.10
CA SER A 375 2.84 23.57 -23.25
C SER A 375 2.24 22.45 -24.09
N GLY A 376 1.26 22.79 -24.93
CA GLY A 376 0.87 21.94 -26.07
C GLY A 376 0.00 20.75 -25.71
N PHE A 377 0.12 19.70 -26.52
CA PHE A 377 -0.69 18.48 -26.50
C PHE A 377 0.03 17.33 -25.75
N THR A 378 -0.48 16.10 -25.82
CA THR A 378 0.02 14.95 -25.05
C THR A 378 0.41 13.80 -26.00
N ASN A 379 1.70 13.67 -26.31
CA ASN A 379 2.27 12.65 -27.20
C ASN A 379 3.08 11.61 -26.42
N LEU A 380 2.38 10.81 -25.61
CA LEU A 380 3.01 9.78 -24.77
C LEU A 380 3.83 8.79 -25.59
N LYS A 381 3.34 8.41 -26.78
CA LYS A 381 4.02 7.51 -27.71
C LYS A 381 5.46 7.95 -27.98
N GLU A 382 5.65 9.20 -28.39
CA GLU A 382 6.98 9.69 -28.77
C GLU A 382 7.92 9.81 -27.56
N GLY A 383 7.38 10.06 -26.36
CA GLY A 383 8.14 10.02 -25.11
C GLY A 383 8.69 8.62 -24.83
N ILE A 384 7.84 7.60 -24.97
CA ILE A 384 8.21 6.19 -24.80
C ILE A 384 9.20 5.76 -25.88
N ASP A 385 8.98 6.12 -27.15
CA ASP A 385 9.88 5.76 -28.26
C ASP A 385 11.31 6.31 -28.06
N LEU A 386 11.44 7.51 -27.52
CA LEU A 386 12.75 8.09 -27.21
C LEU A 386 13.43 7.37 -26.04
N ALA A 387 12.66 6.93 -25.04
CA ALA A 387 13.18 6.12 -23.95
C ALA A 387 13.66 4.75 -24.44
N ILE A 388 12.88 4.09 -25.31
CA ILE A 388 13.30 2.85 -25.99
C ILE A 388 14.59 3.08 -26.79
N GLY A 389 14.69 4.20 -27.50
CA GLY A 389 15.87 4.51 -28.29
C GLY A 389 17.13 4.73 -27.46
N GLU A 390 16.98 5.26 -26.25
CA GLU A 390 18.09 5.41 -25.29
C GLU A 390 18.51 4.07 -24.69
N HIS A 391 17.55 3.23 -24.27
CA HIS A 391 17.74 1.87 -23.73
C HIS A 391 18.15 0.81 -24.77
N ALA A 392 18.29 1.17 -26.03
CA ALA A 392 18.63 0.23 -27.11
C ALA A 392 19.99 0.53 -27.74
N ASN A 393 20.86 1.26 -27.05
CA ASN A 393 22.06 1.84 -27.63
C ASN A 393 23.33 1.69 -26.78
N PRO A 394 23.71 0.47 -26.37
CA PRO A 394 24.85 0.25 -25.47
C PRO A 394 26.22 0.65 -26.06
N GLY A 395 26.26 1.01 -27.35
CA GLY A 395 27.46 1.42 -28.08
C GLY A 395 27.82 2.91 -28.01
N ASP A 396 26.96 3.76 -27.42
CA ASP A 396 27.22 5.20 -27.29
C ASP A 396 27.82 5.62 -25.92
N ASN A 397 27.95 4.64 -25.01
CA ASN A 397 28.42 4.74 -23.62
C ASN A 397 27.46 5.42 -22.63
N HIS A 398 26.20 5.62 -23.00
CA HIS A 398 25.15 6.06 -22.08
C HIS A 398 24.36 4.86 -21.54
N ASP A 399 23.95 3.97 -22.44
CA ASP A 399 23.25 2.73 -22.14
C ASP A 399 24.24 1.56 -21.90
N ARG A 400 23.86 0.59 -21.07
CA ARG A 400 24.71 -0.55 -20.68
C ARG A 400 23.98 -1.86 -20.92
N GLU A 401 24.73 -2.96 -20.91
CA GLU A 401 24.14 -4.28 -21.17
C GLU A 401 23.13 -4.68 -20.07
N ASP A 402 21.90 -5.01 -20.49
CA ASP A 402 20.72 -5.19 -19.63
C ASP A 402 20.91 -6.32 -18.59
N VAL A 403 21.75 -7.31 -18.89
CA VAL A 403 22.07 -8.42 -17.98
C VAL A 403 22.72 -7.92 -16.68
N GLY A 404 23.48 -6.83 -16.77
CA GLY A 404 24.13 -6.20 -15.63
C GLY A 404 23.46 -4.91 -15.17
N SER A 405 22.76 -4.21 -16.06
CA SER A 405 22.11 -2.92 -15.81
C SER A 405 20.72 -2.95 -16.43
N PRO A 406 19.71 -3.59 -15.79
CA PRO A 406 18.38 -3.73 -16.37
C PRO A 406 17.73 -2.37 -16.62
N ASP A 407 16.96 -2.31 -17.71
CA ASP A 407 16.25 -1.12 -18.14
C ASP A 407 14.97 -0.90 -17.35
N LYS A 408 14.86 0.29 -16.77
CA LYS A 408 13.66 0.73 -16.05
C LYS A 408 13.12 2.00 -16.70
N MET A 409 11.83 2.00 -17.02
CA MET A 409 11.14 3.14 -17.61
C MET A 409 10.04 3.61 -16.67
N ILE A 410 10.12 4.84 -16.18
CA ILE A 410 9.10 5.42 -15.30
C ILE A 410 8.36 6.52 -16.04
N ILE A 411 7.11 6.24 -16.41
CA ILE A 411 6.21 7.15 -17.11
C ILE A 411 5.44 7.95 -16.07
N ILE A 412 5.45 9.27 -16.17
CA ILE A 412 4.71 10.17 -15.28
C ILE A 412 3.81 11.05 -16.15
N THR A 413 2.48 10.91 -16.01
CA THR A 413 1.50 11.61 -16.85
C THR A 413 0.20 11.88 -16.10
N ASP A 414 -0.43 13.02 -16.41
CA ASP A 414 -1.80 13.37 -16.02
C ASP A 414 -2.86 12.87 -17.03
N GLY A 415 -2.42 12.12 -18.05
CA GLY A 415 -3.25 11.24 -18.86
C GLY A 415 -3.66 11.77 -20.24
N HIS A 416 -4.40 10.92 -20.96
CA HIS A 416 -5.02 11.14 -22.28
C HIS A 416 -4.07 11.57 -23.40
N PRO A 417 -3.28 10.63 -23.96
CA PRO A 417 -2.64 10.83 -25.25
C PRO A 417 -3.63 11.35 -26.28
N ASN A 418 -3.33 12.52 -26.85
CA ASN A 418 -4.09 13.10 -27.96
C ASN A 418 -3.20 13.36 -29.18
N ARG A 419 -1.95 12.88 -29.10
CA ARG A 419 -0.96 12.82 -30.18
C ARG A 419 -0.25 11.46 -30.17
N PRO A 420 0.28 11.02 -31.33
CA PRO A 420 0.21 11.67 -32.64
C PRO A 420 -1.21 11.65 -33.23
N LEU A 421 -1.45 12.45 -34.28
CA LEU A 421 -2.73 12.42 -34.98
C LEU A 421 -2.83 11.18 -35.90
N PRO A 422 -4.04 10.61 -36.07
CA PRO A 422 -5.30 11.06 -35.49
C PRO A 422 -5.43 10.70 -33.99
N GLU A 423 -6.02 11.61 -33.23
CA GLU A 423 -6.23 11.47 -31.77
C GLU A 423 -6.95 10.18 -31.38
N SER A 424 -7.89 9.71 -32.21
CA SER A 424 -8.62 8.45 -31.99
C SER A 424 -7.75 7.19 -31.94
N THR A 425 -6.47 7.30 -32.29
CA THR A 425 -5.50 6.18 -32.26
C THR A 425 -4.33 6.45 -31.31
N ALA A 426 -4.31 7.60 -30.64
CA ALA A 426 -3.17 8.04 -29.83
C ALA A 426 -2.90 7.08 -28.65
N ASP A 427 -3.96 6.61 -27.98
CA ASP A 427 -3.88 5.59 -26.93
C ASP A 427 -3.29 4.27 -27.46
N ASP A 428 -3.86 3.75 -28.55
CA ASP A 428 -3.42 2.48 -29.14
C ASP A 428 -1.95 2.49 -29.54
N VAL A 429 -1.47 3.59 -30.14
CA VAL A 429 -0.06 3.68 -30.57
C VAL A 429 0.88 3.90 -29.39
N ALA A 430 0.48 4.63 -28.36
CA ALA A 430 1.27 4.81 -27.14
C ALA A 430 1.38 3.48 -26.38
N LYS A 431 0.26 2.73 -26.26
CA LYS A 431 0.28 1.37 -25.74
C LYS A 431 1.21 0.46 -26.54
N ALA A 432 1.14 0.49 -27.88
CA ALA A 432 2.00 -0.32 -28.72
C ALA A 432 3.50 -0.01 -28.52
N SER A 433 3.85 1.26 -28.26
CA SER A 433 5.21 1.64 -27.87
C SER A 433 5.60 1.06 -26.51
N ALA A 434 4.71 1.09 -25.50
CA ALA A 434 4.99 0.47 -24.20
C ALA A 434 5.14 -1.06 -24.30
N ASP A 435 4.32 -1.72 -25.13
CA ASP A 435 4.45 -3.15 -25.45
C ASP A 435 5.80 -3.45 -26.12
N ALA A 436 6.31 -2.54 -26.96
CA ALA A 436 7.64 -2.66 -27.57
C ALA A 436 8.77 -2.48 -26.55
N ALA A 437 8.65 -1.55 -25.59
CA ALA A 437 9.61 -1.38 -24.50
C ALA A 437 9.72 -2.67 -23.66
N ARG A 438 8.58 -3.24 -23.23
CA ARG A 438 8.55 -4.52 -22.53
C ARG A 438 9.15 -5.67 -23.33
N SER A 439 8.83 -5.73 -24.62
CA SER A 439 9.37 -6.76 -25.51
C SER A 439 10.88 -6.64 -25.70
N ALA A 440 11.45 -5.45 -25.50
CA ALA A 440 12.88 -5.20 -25.51
C ALA A 440 13.58 -5.57 -24.19
N GLY A 441 12.82 -5.78 -23.10
CA GLY A 441 13.37 -6.13 -21.78
C GLY A 441 13.21 -5.04 -20.72
N ALA A 442 12.71 -3.86 -21.10
CA ALA A 442 12.48 -2.77 -20.16
C ALA A 442 11.27 -3.03 -19.27
N GLU A 443 11.42 -2.77 -17.98
CA GLU A 443 10.33 -2.78 -17.02
C GLU A 443 9.67 -1.40 -16.97
N VAL A 444 8.34 -1.37 -17.17
CA VAL A 444 7.59 -0.13 -17.38
C VAL A 444 6.71 0.19 -16.19
N TYR A 445 7.07 1.22 -15.45
CA TYR A 445 6.31 1.80 -14.34
C TYR A 445 5.49 2.98 -14.85
N VAL A 446 4.24 3.10 -14.41
CA VAL A 446 3.36 4.22 -14.80
C VAL A 446 2.79 4.89 -13.56
N VAL A 447 3.08 6.17 -13.39
CA VAL A 447 2.50 7.04 -12.38
C VAL A 447 1.44 7.92 -13.05
N GLY A 448 0.17 7.64 -12.76
CA GLY A 448 -0.97 8.41 -13.27
C GLY A 448 -1.42 9.46 -12.26
N ILE A 449 -1.42 10.74 -12.63
CA ILE A 449 -1.70 11.84 -11.70
C ILE A 449 -3.04 12.51 -12.01
N GLY A 450 -3.89 12.67 -11.00
CA GLY A 450 -5.17 13.39 -11.08
C GLY A 450 -6.38 12.47 -11.18
N SER A 451 -7.56 13.01 -10.93
CA SER A 451 -8.84 12.26 -10.97
C SER A 451 -9.33 11.96 -12.37
N ASP A 452 -8.87 12.71 -13.37
CA ASP A 452 -9.36 12.63 -14.75
C ASP A 452 -8.57 11.62 -15.61
N VAL A 453 -7.55 10.96 -15.04
CA VAL A 453 -6.77 9.92 -15.74
C VAL A 453 -7.65 8.71 -16.08
N ASN A 454 -7.44 8.13 -17.25
CA ASN A 454 -8.00 6.82 -17.57
C ASN A 454 -7.11 5.73 -16.96
N ALA A 455 -7.38 5.37 -15.70
CA ALA A 455 -6.61 4.37 -14.96
C ALA A 455 -6.59 3.01 -15.69
N SER A 456 -7.72 2.57 -16.22
CA SER A 456 -7.81 1.31 -16.98
C SER A 456 -6.89 1.33 -18.22
N TYR A 457 -6.79 2.46 -18.92
CA TYR A 457 -5.84 2.62 -20.04
C TYR A 457 -4.38 2.61 -19.55
N LEU A 458 -4.05 3.41 -18.55
CA LEU A 458 -2.67 3.53 -18.05
C LEU A 458 -2.13 2.22 -17.45
N GLN A 459 -2.99 1.40 -16.84
CA GLN A 459 -2.65 0.03 -16.42
C GLN A 459 -2.22 -0.85 -17.60
N THR A 460 -2.76 -0.65 -18.80
CA THR A 460 -2.32 -1.38 -20.00
C THR A 460 -1.02 -0.87 -20.61
N VAL A 461 -0.58 0.33 -20.19
CA VAL A 461 0.71 0.93 -20.54
C VAL A 461 1.79 0.45 -19.57
N ALA A 462 1.46 0.21 -18.30
CA ALA A 462 2.37 -0.35 -17.30
C ALA A 462 2.78 -1.80 -17.62
N ASN A 463 3.79 -2.31 -16.88
CA ASN A 463 4.25 -3.68 -17.01
C ASN A 463 3.14 -4.70 -16.69
N ASP A 464 2.46 -4.44 -15.59
CA ASP A 464 1.27 -5.12 -15.10
C ASP A 464 0.53 -4.19 -14.11
N ALA A 465 -0.52 -4.69 -13.44
CA ALA A 465 -1.29 -3.91 -12.49
C ALA A 465 -0.49 -3.44 -11.26
N GLY A 466 0.56 -4.16 -10.85
CA GLY A 466 1.45 -3.77 -9.75
C GLY A 466 2.46 -2.69 -10.12
N HIS A 467 2.62 -2.41 -11.42
CA HIS A 467 3.49 -1.35 -11.93
C HIS A 467 2.75 -0.06 -12.28
N TYR A 468 1.46 0.03 -11.93
CA TYR A 468 0.65 1.23 -12.08
C TYR A 468 0.37 1.88 -10.72
N TYR A 469 0.71 3.14 -10.60
CA TYR A 469 0.64 3.91 -9.36
C TYR A 469 -0.28 5.13 -9.56
N PRO A 470 -1.54 5.07 -9.08
CA PRO A 470 -2.43 6.21 -9.14
C PRO A 470 -2.05 7.26 -8.08
N VAL A 471 -2.15 8.53 -8.43
CA VAL A 471 -1.93 9.66 -7.51
C VAL A 471 -3.07 10.65 -7.67
N SER A 472 -3.75 11.02 -6.59
CA SER A 472 -4.88 11.95 -6.64
C SER A 472 -4.50 13.36 -7.13
N GLY A 473 -3.23 13.74 -6.99
CA GLY A 473 -2.67 14.99 -7.51
C GLY A 473 -1.17 15.09 -7.27
N TYR A 474 -0.54 16.15 -7.79
CA TYR A 474 0.92 16.29 -7.79
C TYR A 474 1.57 16.29 -6.39
N GLY A 475 0.83 16.61 -5.33
CA GLY A 475 1.34 16.60 -3.95
C GLY A 475 1.79 15.21 -3.46
N GLY A 476 1.19 14.12 -3.97
CA GLY A 476 1.56 12.74 -3.61
C GLY A 476 2.68 12.14 -4.48
N LEU A 477 3.08 12.83 -5.56
CA LEU A 477 3.99 12.28 -6.58
C LEU A 477 5.35 11.90 -5.99
N GLN A 478 5.91 12.74 -5.12
CA GLN A 478 7.22 12.47 -4.52
C GLN A 478 7.19 11.19 -3.68
N THR A 479 6.14 11.00 -2.88
CA THR A 479 5.97 9.81 -2.04
C THR A 479 5.91 8.55 -2.90
N VAL A 480 5.14 8.58 -4.00
CA VAL A 480 5.03 7.44 -4.91
C VAL A 480 6.38 7.12 -5.56
N LEU A 481 7.09 8.11 -6.07
CA LEU A 481 8.41 7.89 -6.67
C LEU A 481 9.42 7.31 -5.68
N GLN A 482 9.38 7.75 -4.42
CA GLN A 482 10.26 7.25 -3.37
C GLN A 482 9.96 5.80 -2.95
N ASN A 483 8.76 5.31 -3.26
CA ASN A 483 8.30 3.97 -2.93
C ASN A 483 8.33 3.00 -4.12
N LEU A 484 8.79 3.43 -5.30
CA LEU A 484 9.01 2.52 -6.42
C LEU A 484 10.12 1.53 -6.06
N ASP A 485 9.81 0.23 -6.09
CA ASP A 485 10.82 -0.80 -6.11
C ASP A 485 11.31 -0.97 -7.54
N LEU A 486 12.58 -0.69 -7.82
CA LEU A 486 13.17 -0.90 -9.14
C LEU A 486 13.99 -2.20 -9.22
N CYS A 487 14.06 -2.99 -8.15
CA CYS A 487 15.15 -3.94 -7.91
C CYS A 487 14.72 -5.41 -7.85
N ASP A 488 13.50 -5.72 -8.30
CA ASP A 488 13.01 -7.08 -8.51
C ASP A 488 13.67 -7.81 -9.69
#